data_AF-A0AAW2Y1C9-F1
#
_entry.id   AF-A0AAW2Y1C9-F1
#
_cell.length_a   1.000
_cell.length_b   1.000
_cell.length_c   1.000
_cell.angle_alpha   90.00
_cell.angle_beta   90.00
_cell.angle_gamma   90.00
#
_symmetry.space_group_name_H-M   'P 1'
#
loop_
_entity.id
_entity.type
_entity.pdbx_description
1 polymer ?
#
loop_
_entity_poly.entity_id
_entity_poly.type
_entity_poly.pdbx_seq_one_letter_code
_entity_poly.pdbx_strand_id
1 'polypeptide(L)'
;MVAPAPAKSRLQSMLQAAVQAVHWTYSLFWQLCPQQRILVWSDGYYNGPIKTRKTVQPTEVTTEEATLQRSQQLRELYDSLSAPPPWPITHAAPPPPYPPRT
;
A
#
# COMPACT_ATOMS: atom_id res chain seq x y z
N MET A 1 0.14 8.72 -21.68
CA MET A 1 0.42 9.90 -20.82
C MET A 1 0.79 9.37 -19.43
N VAL A 2 2.02 9.58 -18.99
CA VAL A 2 2.48 9.18 -17.64
C VAL A 2 1.93 10.21 -16.65
N ALA A 3 1.10 9.79 -15.70
CA ALA A 3 0.64 10.67 -14.62
C ALA A 3 1.86 11.16 -13.81
N PRO A 4 1.92 12.44 -13.41
CA PRO A 4 3.02 12.95 -12.60
C PRO A 4 3.09 12.16 -11.28
N ALA A 5 4.28 11.70 -10.91
CA ALA A 5 4.48 11.01 -9.65
C ALA A 5 4.02 11.92 -8.48
N PRO A 6 3.21 11.43 -7.54
CA PRO A 6 2.79 12.23 -6.40
C PRO A 6 4.02 12.71 -5.62
N ALA A 7 4.01 13.98 -5.21
CA ALA A 7 5.08 14.54 -4.40
C ALA A 7 5.24 13.72 -3.12
N LYS A 8 6.47 13.24 -2.87
CA LYS A 8 6.79 12.43 -1.69
C LYS A 8 6.65 13.27 -0.42
N SER A 9 5.96 12.75 0.58
CA SER A 9 5.91 13.38 1.89
C SER A 9 7.32 13.42 2.52
N ARG A 10 7.53 14.36 3.46
CA ARG A 10 8.79 14.41 4.24
C ARG A 10 9.04 13.10 4.98
N LEU A 11 7.99 12.50 5.55
CA LEU A 11 8.08 11.22 6.25
C LEU A 11 8.55 10.10 5.32
N GLN A 12 7.97 10.01 4.11
CA GLN A 12 8.37 9.02 3.12
C GLN A 12 9.84 9.17 2.69
N SER A 13 10.32 10.41 2.59
CA SER A 13 11.73 10.71 2.30
C SER A 13 12.66 10.27 3.45
N MET A 14 12.25 10.47 4.71
CA MET A 14 13.02 10.01 5.87
C MET A 14 13.07 8.48 5.96
N LEU A 15 11.94 7.81 5.73
CA LEU A 15 11.84 6.35 5.68
C LEU A 15 12.74 5.77 4.59
N GLN A 16 12.70 6.35 3.39
CA GLN A 16 13.61 5.99 2.30
C GLN A 16 15.09 6.15 2.70
N ALA A 17 15.46 7.29 3.30
CA ALA A 17 16.84 7.53 3.72
C ALA A 17 17.32 6.52 4.78
N ALA A 18 16.46 6.16 5.75
CA ALA A 18 16.78 5.17 6.77
C ALA A 18 17.07 3.79 6.16
N VAL A 19 16.22 3.33 5.24
CA VAL A 19 16.40 2.04 4.55
C VAL A 19 17.71 2.02 3.74
N GLN A 20 18.04 3.13 3.07
CA GLN A 20 19.25 3.25 2.28
C GLN A 20 20.52 3.27 3.15
N ALA A 21 20.49 3.97 4.28
CA ALA A 21 21.63 4.09 5.19
C ALA A 21 21.96 2.77 5.91
N VAL A 22 20.94 1.99 6.28
CA VAL A 22 21.12 0.75 7.06
C VAL A 22 21.16 -0.49 6.14
N HIS A 23 20.94 -0.32 4.84
CA HIS A 23 20.85 -1.42 3.86
C HIS A 23 19.79 -2.47 4.22
N TRP A 24 18.67 -2.04 4.78
CA TRP A 24 17.51 -2.90 5.05
C TRP A 24 16.60 -3.00 3.84
N THR A 25 15.57 -3.86 3.93
CA THR A 25 14.58 -4.03 2.85
C THR A 25 13.35 -3.18 3.02
N TYR A 26 13.04 -2.77 4.25
CA TYR A 26 11.91 -1.91 4.55
C TYR A 26 12.11 -1.09 5.83
N SER A 27 11.31 -0.04 5.95
CA SER A 27 11.10 0.72 7.19
C SER A 27 9.62 1.02 7.35
N LEU A 28 9.11 0.97 8.59
CA LEU A 28 7.70 1.16 8.90
C LEU A 28 7.55 2.27 9.94
N PHE A 29 6.54 3.11 9.77
CA PHE A 29 6.15 4.10 10.76
C PHE A 29 4.83 3.71 11.40
N TRP A 30 4.89 3.47 12.71
CA TRP A 30 3.73 3.18 13.55
C TRP A 30 3.29 4.46 14.24
N GLN A 31 2.05 4.87 14.02
CA GLN A 31 1.47 6.06 14.65
C GLN A 31 0.63 5.66 15.86
N LEU A 32 0.73 6.41 16.96
CA LEU A 32 -0.15 6.22 18.11
C LEU A 32 -1.56 6.72 17.75
N CYS A 33 -2.57 5.87 17.94
CA CYS A 33 -3.97 6.26 17.92
C CYS A 33 -4.34 6.90 19.27
N PRO A 34 -4.61 8.21 19.35
CA PRO A 34 -4.80 8.90 20.64
C PRO A 34 -6.00 8.36 21.43
N GLN A 35 -7.03 7.90 20.73
CA GLN A 35 -8.29 7.43 21.31
C GLN A 35 -8.19 5.99 21.84
N GLN A 36 -7.38 5.16 21.19
CA GLN A 36 -7.35 3.71 21.46
C GLN A 36 -6.04 3.27 22.14
N ARG A 37 -5.04 4.15 22.26
CA ARG A 37 -3.70 3.86 22.80
C ARG A 37 -3.00 2.67 22.13
N ILE A 38 -3.40 2.34 20.91
CA ILE A 38 -2.76 1.33 20.06
C ILE A 38 -1.87 1.99 19.01
N LEU A 39 -0.91 1.23 18.51
CA LEU A 39 -0.11 1.61 17.34
C LEU A 39 -0.82 1.13 16.07
N VAL A 40 -0.99 2.03 15.11
CA VAL A 40 -1.54 1.74 13.79
C VAL A 40 -0.50 1.98 12.72
N TRP A 41 -0.54 1.18 11.66
CA TRP A 41 0.28 1.43 10.48
C TRP A 41 -0.09 2.79 9.89
N SER A 42 0.91 3.63 9.60
CA SER A 42 0.70 4.94 8.98
C SER A 42 1.43 5.08 7.65
N ASP A 43 2.75 4.85 7.63
CA ASP A 43 3.55 4.98 6.41
C ASP A 43 4.67 3.92 6.39
N GLY A 44 5.25 3.68 5.24
CA GLY A 44 6.31 2.71 5.06
C GLY A 44 7.06 2.89 3.75
N TYR A 45 8.30 2.42 3.73
CA TYR A 45 9.11 2.38 2.53
C TYR A 45 9.67 0.97 2.33
N TYR A 46 9.53 0.44 1.11
CA TYR A 46 10.05 -0.85 0.69
C TYR A 46 10.99 -0.64 -0.50
N ASN A 47 12.25 -1.05 -0.39
CA ASN A 47 13.27 -0.80 -1.43
C ASN A 47 13.50 -2.00 -2.36
N GLY A 48 12.77 -3.10 -2.18
CA GLY A 48 12.84 -4.27 -3.05
C GLY A 48 13.15 -5.59 -2.33
N PRO A 49 13.31 -6.66 -3.10
CA PRO A 49 13.42 -8.02 -2.57
C PRO A 49 14.67 -8.20 -1.70
N ILE A 50 14.51 -8.96 -0.62
CA ILE A 50 15.62 -9.42 0.21
C ILE A 50 16.51 -10.31 -0.66
N LYS A 51 17.78 -9.92 -0.85
CA LYS A 51 18.80 -10.79 -1.45
C LYS A 51 19.24 -11.87 -0.44
N THR A 52 18.30 -12.66 0.06
CA THR A 52 18.63 -13.89 0.78
C THR A 52 18.94 -14.97 -0.25
N ARG A 53 20.14 -15.53 -0.17
CA ARG A 53 20.51 -16.75 -0.90
C ARG A 53 19.46 -17.82 -0.59
N LYS A 54 18.71 -18.26 -1.61
CA LYS A 54 17.75 -19.37 -1.48
C LYS A 54 18.48 -20.63 -1.01
N THR A 55 18.19 -21.12 0.19
CA THR A 55 18.45 -22.51 0.54
C THR A 55 17.22 -23.30 0.12
N VAL A 56 17.37 -24.14 -0.89
CA VAL A 56 16.30 -24.95 -1.49
C VAL A 56 15.83 -25.99 -0.48
N GLN A 57 14.54 -25.99 -0.17
CA GLN A 57 13.78 -27.17 0.25
C GLN A 57 12.49 -27.19 -0.60
N PRO A 58 12.25 -28.24 -1.40
CA PRO A 58 11.13 -28.29 -2.33
C PRO A 58 9.84 -28.77 -1.65
N THR A 59 8.80 -27.96 -1.75
CA THR A 59 7.41 -28.43 -1.85
C THR A 59 6.74 -27.52 -2.86
N GLU A 60 6.88 -27.86 -4.14
CA GLU A 60 6.63 -26.96 -5.26
C GLU A 60 5.13 -26.69 -5.49
N VAL A 61 4.25 -27.63 -5.12
CA VAL A 61 2.79 -27.50 -5.32
C VAL A 61 2.17 -26.41 -4.42
N THR A 62 2.56 -26.32 -3.15
CA THR A 62 2.03 -25.30 -2.22
C THR A 62 2.60 -23.91 -2.50
N THR A 63 3.76 -23.83 -3.14
CA THR A 63 4.42 -22.56 -3.46
C THR A 63 3.77 -21.88 -4.65
N GLU A 64 3.43 -22.64 -5.70
CA GLU A 64 2.77 -22.10 -6.89
C GLU A 64 1.37 -21.58 -6.58
N GLU A 65 0.56 -22.35 -5.83
CA GLU A 65 -0.76 -21.92 -5.37
C GLU A 65 -0.69 -20.66 -4.51
N ALA A 66 0.28 -20.56 -3.59
CA ALA A 66 0.48 -19.37 -2.76
C ALA A 66 0.91 -18.15 -3.58
N THR A 67 1.74 -18.33 -4.62
CA THR A 67 2.11 -17.23 -5.52
C THR A 67 0.93 -16.74 -6.35
N LEU A 68 0.09 -17.66 -6.83
CA LEU A 68 -1.13 -17.33 -7.56
C LEU A 68 -2.08 -16.53 -6.66
N GLN A 69 -2.37 -17.01 -5.45
CA GLN A 69 -3.22 -16.30 -4.48
C GLN A 69 -2.67 -14.90 -4.18
N ARG A 70 -1.36 -14.76 -3.93
CA ARG A 70 -0.73 -13.47 -3.70
C ARG A 70 -0.90 -12.51 -4.87
N SER A 71 -0.75 -13.01 -6.10
CA SER A 71 -0.93 -12.20 -7.31
C SER A 71 -2.37 -11.70 -7.47
N GLN A 72 -3.35 -12.54 -7.15
CA GLN A 72 -4.77 -12.19 -7.17
C GLN A 72 -5.07 -11.09 -6.14
N GLN A 73 -4.59 -11.24 -4.90
CA GLN A 73 -4.76 -10.22 -3.85
C GLN A 73 -4.14 -8.87 -4.24
N LEU A 74 -2.94 -8.86 -4.83
CA LEU A 74 -2.31 -7.63 -5.30
C LEU A 74 -3.11 -6.97 -6.42
N ARG A 75 -3.71 -7.77 -7.31
CA ARG A 75 -4.58 -7.27 -8.38
C ARG A 75 -5.83 -6.61 -7.81
N GLU A 76 -6.53 -7.28 -6.91
CA GLU A 76 -7.75 -6.77 -6.25
C GLU A 76 -7.47 -5.45 -5.49
N LEU A 77 -6.34 -5.38 -4.78
CA LEU A 77 -5.89 -4.16 -4.09
C LEU A 77 -5.64 -3.01 -5.08
N TYR A 78 -4.95 -3.29 -6.19
CA TYR A 78 -4.70 -2.29 -7.22
C TYR A 78 -6.00 -1.76 -7.82
N ASP A 79 -6.92 -2.65 -8.19
CA ASP A 79 -8.20 -2.27 -8.78
C ASP A 79 -9.04 -1.43 -7.79
N SER A 80 -8.99 -1.76 -6.48
CA SER A 80 -9.66 -1.00 -5.42
C SER A 80 -9.08 0.40 -5.22
N LEU A 81 -7.75 0.55 -5.29
CA LEU A 81 -7.05 1.82 -5.09
C LEU A 81 -7.07 2.74 -6.33
N SER A 82 -7.14 2.15 -7.52
CA SER A 82 -7.14 2.88 -8.79
C SER A 82 -8.53 3.27 -9.28
N ALA A 83 -9.59 2.77 -8.64
CA ALA A 83 -10.95 3.12 -8.98
C ALA A 83 -11.15 4.65 -8.90
N PRO A 84 -11.62 5.30 -9.98
CA PRO A 84 -11.97 6.72 -9.92
C PRO A 84 -13.12 6.91 -8.91
N PRO A 85 -13.22 8.09 -8.29
CA PRO A 85 -14.34 8.38 -7.39
C PRO A 85 -15.67 8.11 -8.11
N PRO A 86 -16.69 7.58 -7.40
CA PRO A 86 -17.93 7.07 -7.99
C PRO A 86 -18.81 8.13 -8.66
N TRP A 87 -18.36 9.38 -8.76
CA TRP A 87 -19.07 10.46 -9.40
C TRP A 87 -18.12 11.29 -10.29
N PRO A 88 -18.57 11.74 -11.47
CA PRO A 88 -17.77 12.59 -12.33
C PRO A 88 -17.60 13.97 -11.68
N ILE A 89 -16.36 14.36 -11.39
CA ILE A 89 -16.02 15.74 -11.03
C ILE A 89 -16.00 16.58 -12.30
N THR A 90 -17.16 16.77 -12.91
CA THR A 90 -17.37 17.79 -13.95
C THR A 90 -18.14 18.92 -13.29
N HIS A 91 -17.63 20.15 -13.43
CA HIS A 91 -18.20 21.37 -12.88
C HIS A 91 -19.75 21.39 -12.87
N ALA A 92 -20.32 21.64 -11.68
CA ALA A 92 -21.70 22.10 -11.42
C ALA A 92 -22.85 21.08 -11.23
N ALA A 93 -22.76 20.19 -10.24
CA ALA A 93 -23.97 19.68 -9.57
C ALA A 93 -23.72 19.38 -8.07
N PRO A 94 -24.58 19.86 -7.14
CA PRO A 94 -24.51 19.45 -5.74
C PRO A 94 -24.88 17.95 -5.59
N PRO A 95 -24.29 17.23 -4.61
CA PRO A 95 -24.58 15.82 -4.40
C PRO A 95 -26.07 15.59 -4.10
N PRO A 96 -26.68 14.47 -4.55
CA PRO A 96 -28.06 14.15 -4.19
C PRO A 96 -28.17 14.01 -2.66
N PRO A 97 -29.28 14.49 -2.06
CA PRO A 97 -29.50 14.30 -0.63
C PRO A 97 -29.50 12.80 -0.31
N TYR A 98 -28.75 12.42 0.71
CA TYR A 98 -28.71 11.04 1.20
C TYR A 98 -30.14 10.55 1.46
N PRO A 99 -30.49 9.30 1.05
CA PRO A 99 -31.78 8.75 1.39
C PRO A 99 -31.94 8.69 2.93
N PRO A 100 -33.14 8.97 3.46
CA PRO A 100 -33.37 8.86 4.89
C PRO A 100 -33.06 7.43 5.33
N ARG A 101 -32.23 7.32 6.36
CA ARG A 101 -32.00 6.05 7.06
C ARG A 101 -33.31 5.69 7.78
N THR A 102 -34.07 4.77 7.20
CA THR A 102 -35.18 4.08 7.88
C THR A 102 -34.67 3.22 9.03
#